data_AF-A0A934AHN8-F1
#
_entry.id   AF-A0A934AHN8-F1
#
_cell.length_a   1.000
_cell.length_b   1.000
_cell.length_c   1.000
_cell.angle_alpha   90.00
_cell.angle_beta   90.00
_cell.angle_gamma   90.00
#
_symmetry.space_group_name_H-M   'P 1'
#
loop_
_entity.id
_entity.type
_entity.pdbx_description
1 polymer ?
#
loop_
_entity_poly.entity_id
_entity_poly.type
_entity_poly.pdbx_seq_one_letter_code
_entity_poly.pdbx_strand_id
1 'polypeptide(L)'
;MSDNDSIFDAAKSLIVTKLKGDHEAHLHVGPLVLDFARTELAKPGATTKKVLSETCHGVLSGLLLLDKDVVVGAVETLKSLTQIIQERSGDPMRTMSYALEGVARIGSAVSSGTLSDINDKIEAEFMGAGEQFSQFAEQYHKKS
;
A
#
# COMPACT_ATOMS: atom_id res chain seq x y z
N MET A 1 -10.77 -16.89 -14.27
CA MET A 1 -9.94 -16.20 -13.27
C MET A 1 -9.58 -14.85 -13.86
N SER A 2 -9.98 -13.78 -13.18
CA SER A 2 -9.80 -12.41 -13.65
C SER A 2 -8.35 -12.00 -13.42
N ASP A 3 -7.69 -11.39 -14.42
CA ASP A 3 -6.30 -10.88 -14.34
C ASP A 3 -6.07 -9.84 -13.22
N ASN A 4 -7.11 -9.47 -12.46
CA ASN A 4 -7.03 -8.55 -11.32
C ASN A 4 -6.41 -9.16 -10.06
N ASP A 5 -6.47 -10.47 -9.87
CA ASP A 5 -5.97 -11.10 -8.63
C ASP A 5 -4.44 -11.25 -8.58
N SER A 6 -3.74 -11.11 -9.73
CA SER A 6 -2.31 -11.45 -9.84
C SER A 6 -1.34 -10.50 -9.11
N ILE A 7 -1.56 -9.18 -9.14
CA ILE A 7 -0.63 -8.20 -8.53
C ILE A 7 -0.77 -8.23 -7.01
N PHE A 8 -2.01 -8.23 -6.52
CA PHE A 8 -2.31 -8.32 -5.10
C PHE A 8 -1.71 -9.59 -4.49
N ASP A 9 -1.99 -10.75 -5.08
CA ASP A 9 -1.49 -12.02 -4.54
C ASP A 9 0.04 -12.11 -4.64
N ALA A 10 0.64 -11.59 -5.70
CA ALA A 10 2.10 -11.53 -5.83
C ALA A 10 2.74 -10.59 -4.80
N ALA A 11 2.20 -9.40 -4.59
CA ALA A 11 2.69 -8.44 -3.59
C ALA A 11 2.58 -9.01 -2.16
N LYS A 12 1.43 -9.63 -1.84
CA LYS A 12 1.22 -10.33 -0.57
C LYS A 12 2.19 -11.48 -0.39
N SER A 13 2.35 -12.33 -1.41
CA SER A 13 3.27 -13.47 -1.38
C SER A 13 4.73 -13.03 -1.23
N LEU A 14 5.13 -11.93 -1.87
CA LEU A 14 6.45 -11.32 -1.73
C LEU A 14 6.74 -10.99 -0.26
N ILE A 15 5.85 -10.24 0.38
CA ILE A 15 6.01 -9.84 1.79
C ILE A 15 6.05 -11.06 2.71
N VAL A 16 5.10 -11.98 2.56
CA VAL A 16 5.04 -13.20 3.38
C VAL A 16 6.30 -14.05 3.20
N THR A 17 6.84 -14.13 1.98
CA THR A 17 8.03 -14.94 1.71
C THR A 17 9.32 -14.28 2.19
N LYS A 18 9.45 -12.97 1.98
CA LYS A 18 10.70 -12.24 2.24
C LYS A 18 10.87 -11.79 3.68
N LEU A 19 9.76 -11.51 4.39
CA LEU A 19 9.80 -10.94 5.75
C LEU A 19 9.42 -11.95 6.84
N LYS A 20 9.18 -13.22 6.48
CA LYS A 20 8.91 -14.26 7.47
C LYS A 20 10.13 -14.50 8.35
N GLY A 21 9.94 -14.35 9.66
CA GLY A 21 11.02 -14.48 10.64
C GLY A 21 11.95 -13.25 10.71
N ASP A 22 11.67 -12.20 9.96
CA ASP A 22 12.45 -10.97 9.98
C ASP A 22 11.98 -10.06 11.13
N HIS A 23 12.87 -9.83 12.10
CA HIS A 23 12.59 -8.95 13.24
C HIS A 23 12.67 -7.46 12.88
N GLU A 24 13.36 -7.12 11.79
CA GLU A 24 13.53 -5.75 11.30
C GLU A 24 12.74 -5.51 10.01
N ALA A 25 11.65 -6.26 9.81
CA ALA A 25 10.82 -6.26 8.61
C ALA A 25 10.47 -4.84 8.10
N HIS A 26 10.24 -3.89 8.99
CA HIS A 26 9.94 -2.50 8.65
C HIS A 26 11.03 -1.81 7.81
N LEU A 27 12.32 -2.16 7.99
CA LEU A 27 13.44 -1.62 7.21
C LEU A 27 13.46 -2.19 5.78
N HIS A 28 12.85 -3.34 5.56
CA HIS A 28 12.92 -4.07 4.30
C HIS A 28 11.65 -3.96 3.45
N VAL A 29 10.52 -3.50 4.02
CA VAL A 29 9.27 -3.27 3.28
C VAL A 29 9.50 -2.32 2.10
N GLY A 30 10.10 -1.15 2.36
CA GLY A 30 10.23 -0.10 1.36
C GLY A 30 10.96 -0.52 0.06
N PRO A 31 12.20 -1.06 0.17
CA PRO A 31 12.93 -1.56 -0.99
C PRO A 31 12.17 -2.65 -1.76
N LEU A 32 11.54 -3.61 -1.06
CA LEU A 32 10.76 -4.67 -1.69
C LEU A 32 9.56 -4.11 -2.47
N VAL A 33 8.85 -3.15 -1.90
CA VAL A 33 7.72 -2.48 -2.53
C VAL A 33 8.15 -1.75 -3.80
N LEU A 34 9.24 -0.98 -3.72
CA LEU A 34 9.73 -0.17 -4.84
C LEU A 34 10.13 -1.05 -6.03
N ASP A 35 10.93 -2.08 -5.77
CA ASP A 35 11.40 -3.01 -6.81
C ASP A 35 10.23 -3.78 -7.45
N PHE A 36 9.29 -4.24 -6.63
CA PHE A 36 8.10 -4.92 -7.10
C PHE A 36 7.23 -4.01 -7.97
N ALA A 37 6.88 -2.81 -7.49
CA ALA A 37 6.03 -1.89 -8.22
C ALA A 37 6.65 -1.45 -9.55
N ARG A 38 7.98 -1.22 -9.59
CA ARG A 38 8.70 -0.94 -10.85
C ARG A 38 8.62 -2.11 -11.82
N THR A 39 8.79 -3.34 -11.33
CA THR A 39 8.68 -4.55 -12.14
C THR A 39 7.27 -4.72 -12.72
N GLU A 40 6.23 -4.55 -11.91
CA GLU A 40 4.84 -4.65 -12.38
C GLU A 40 4.49 -3.55 -13.38
N LEU A 41 4.96 -2.32 -13.16
CA LEU A 41 4.74 -1.20 -14.09
C LEU A 41 5.42 -1.36 -15.45
N ALA A 42 6.47 -2.19 -15.54
CA ALA A 42 7.14 -2.49 -16.80
C ALA A 42 6.38 -3.52 -17.66
N LYS A 43 5.38 -4.20 -17.10
CA LYS A 43 4.63 -5.23 -17.83
C LYS A 43 3.66 -4.61 -18.85
N PRO A 44 3.47 -5.24 -20.02
CA PRO A 44 2.48 -4.80 -20.99
C PRO A 44 1.07 -4.73 -20.39
N GLY A 45 0.35 -3.64 -20.63
CA GLY A 45 -1.03 -3.45 -20.13
C GLY A 45 -1.13 -3.05 -18.65
N ALA A 46 0.00 -2.90 -17.94
CA ALA A 46 -0.01 -2.38 -16.58
C ALA A 46 -0.49 -0.91 -16.57
N THR A 47 -1.33 -0.57 -15.58
CA THR A 47 -1.75 0.81 -15.34
C THR A 47 -1.24 1.26 -13.99
N THR A 48 -0.86 2.54 -13.87
CA THR A 48 -0.38 3.10 -12.60
C THR A 48 -1.40 2.92 -11.48
N LYS A 49 -2.68 3.16 -11.77
CA LYS A 49 -3.75 2.92 -10.80
C LYS A 49 -3.72 1.49 -10.27
N LYS A 50 -3.78 0.49 -11.17
CA LYS A 50 -3.85 -0.93 -10.79
C LYS A 50 -2.60 -1.36 -10.03
N VAL A 51 -1.41 -0.98 -10.50
CA VAL A 51 -0.17 -1.41 -9.83
C VAL A 51 -0.07 -0.81 -8.44
N LEU A 52 -0.26 0.50 -8.28
CA LEU A 52 -0.09 1.15 -6.97
C LEU A 52 -1.15 0.66 -5.97
N SER A 53 -2.42 0.59 -6.37
CA SER A 53 -3.49 0.20 -5.45
C SER A 53 -3.37 -1.27 -5.02
N GLU A 54 -3.13 -2.20 -5.96
CA GLU A 54 -3.00 -3.63 -5.63
C GLU A 54 -1.69 -3.93 -4.89
N THR A 55 -0.61 -3.20 -5.18
CA THR A 55 0.67 -3.37 -4.44
C THR A 55 0.50 -2.96 -2.98
N CYS A 56 -0.03 -1.76 -2.70
CA CYS A 56 -0.27 -1.32 -1.32
C CYS A 56 -1.16 -2.30 -0.56
N HIS A 57 -2.28 -2.70 -1.17
CA HIS A 57 -3.22 -3.62 -0.54
C HIS A 57 -2.58 -5.00 -0.27
N GLY A 58 -1.84 -5.54 -1.23
CA GLY A 58 -1.17 -6.84 -1.09
C GLY A 58 -0.07 -6.82 -0.05
N VAL A 59 0.76 -5.78 -0.05
CA VAL A 59 1.86 -5.60 0.91
C VAL A 59 1.34 -5.57 2.34
N LEU A 60 0.34 -4.73 2.60
CA LEU A 60 -0.24 -4.61 3.94
C LEU A 60 -0.98 -5.86 4.37
N SER A 61 -1.67 -6.54 3.44
CA SER A 61 -2.26 -7.85 3.71
C SER A 61 -1.20 -8.89 4.10
N GLY A 62 -0.03 -8.86 3.44
CA GLY A 62 1.09 -9.72 3.79
C GLY A 62 1.66 -9.42 5.18
N LEU A 63 1.74 -8.14 5.56
CA LEU A 63 2.17 -7.73 6.91
C LEU A 63 1.18 -8.17 7.99
N LEU A 64 -0.14 -8.03 7.73
CA LEU A 64 -1.18 -8.55 8.62
C LEU A 64 -1.06 -10.06 8.84
N LEU A 65 -0.81 -10.82 7.77
CA LEU A 65 -0.61 -12.27 7.87
C LEU A 65 0.63 -12.68 8.68
N LEU A 66 1.62 -11.79 8.76
CA LEU A 66 2.84 -11.99 9.54
C LEU A 66 2.77 -11.37 10.94
N ASP A 67 1.63 -10.82 11.35
CA ASP A 67 1.44 -10.10 12.60
C ASP A 67 2.49 -8.98 12.80
N LYS A 68 2.77 -8.25 11.71
CA LYS A 68 3.71 -7.12 11.69
C LYS A 68 2.96 -5.80 11.80
N ASP A 69 3.69 -4.76 12.23
CA ASP A 69 3.14 -3.41 12.35
C ASP A 69 2.74 -2.84 10.97
N VAL A 70 1.44 -2.81 10.73
CA VAL A 70 0.85 -2.31 9.49
C VAL A 70 0.77 -0.79 9.43
N VAL A 71 0.83 -0.10 10.58
CA VAL A 71 0.87 1.36 10.65
C VAL A 71 2.19 1.84 10.07
N VAL A 72 3.30 1.29 10.57
CA VAL A 72 4.63 1.57 10.04
C VAL A 72 4.75 1.08 8.59
N GLY A 73 4.26 -0.14 8.32
CA GLY A 73 4.27 -0.71 6.98
C GLY A 73 3.57 0.15 5.93
N ALA A 74 2.43 0.78 6.27
CA ALA A 74 1.69 1.65 5.35
C ALA A 74 2.50 2.89 4.98
N VAL A 75 3.12 3.53 5.97
CA VAL A 75 3.95 4.72 5.75
C VAL A 75 5.17 4.38 4.90
N GLU A 76 5.90 3.31 5.22
CA GLU A 76 7.10 2.91 4.47
C GLU A 76 6.79 2.50 3.03
N THR A 77 5.64 1.85 2.83
CA THR A 77 5.10 1.54 1.49
C THR A 77 4.85 2.83 0.71
N LEU A 78 4.12 3.79 1.29
CA LEU A 78 3.80 5.05 0.63
C LEU A 78 5.06 5.88 0.34
N LYS A 79 5.99 5.99 1.29
CA LYS A 79 7.29 6.68 1.12
C LYS A 79 8.03 6.12 -0.08
N SER A 80 8.09 4.81 -0.20
CA SER A 80 8.79 4.15 -1.31
C SER A 80 8.11 4.43 -2.65
N LEU A 81 6.78 4.41 -2.70
CA LEU A 81 6.03 4.70 -3.91
C LEU A 81 6.08 6.17 -4.33
N THR A 82 6.43 7.11 -3.43
CA THR A 82 6.62 8.52 -3.83
C THR A 82 7.69 8.69 -4.91
N GLN A 83 8.72 7.85 -4.93
CA GLN A 83 9.74 7.86 -5.98
C GLN A 83 9.12 7.57 -7.34
N ILE A 84 8.28 6.54 -7.42
CA ILE A 84 7.55 6.20 -8.66
C ILE A 84 6.58 7.32 -9.03
N ILE A 85 5.88 7.91 -8.06
CA ILE A 85 4.92 8.99 -8.30
C ILE A 85 5.62 10.21 -8.92
N GLN A 86 6.81 10.58 -8.41
CA GLN A 86 7.60 11.70 -8.92
C GLN A 86 8.20 11.43 -10.31
N GLU A 87 8.52 10.17 -10.63
CA GLU A 87 9.03 9.75 -11.94
C GLU A 87 7.95 9.76 -13.04
N ARG A 88 6.66 9.76 -12.68
CA ARG A 88 5.56 9.66 -13.63
C ARG A 88 5.12 11.02 -14.13
N SER A 89 4.84 11.11 -15.43
CA SER A 89 4.12 12.25 -16.01
C SER A 89 2.67 12.25 -15.52
N GLY A 90 2.23 13.32 -14.87
CA GLY A 90 0.85 13.46 -14.43
C GLY A 90 0.72 14.33 -13.19
N ASP A 91 -0.47 14.29 -12.59
CA ASP A 91 -0.74 14.90 -11.28
C ASP A 91 -0.26 13.96 -10.17
N PRO A 92 0.75 14.36 -9.36
CA PRO A 92 1.26 13.55 -8.25
C PRO A 92 0.19 13.23 -7.21
N MET A 93 -0.72 14.16 -6.93
CA MET A 93 -1.78 13.95 -5.93
C MET A 93 -2.78 12.91 -6.41
N ARG A 94 -3.19 12.99 -7.68
CA ARG A 94 -4.01 11.94 -8.29
C ARG A 94 -3.33 10.58 -8.25
N THR A 95 -2.02 10.53 -8.48
CA THR A 95 -1.29 9.26 -8.48
C THR A 95 -1.13 8.69 -7.07
N MET A 96 -0.85 9.54 -6.08
CA MET A 96 -0.81 9.18 -4.66
C MET A 96 -2.16 8.61 -4.19
N SER A 97 -3.28 9.17 -4.68
CA SER A 97 -4.61 8.68 -4.31
C SER A 97 -4.85 7.20 -4.66
N TYR A 98 -4.19 6.67 -5.70
CA TYR A 98 -4.26 5.24 -6.02
C TYR A 98 -3.56 4.38 -4.96
N ALA A 99 -2.45 4.86 -4.42
CA ALA A 99 -1.74 4.17 -3.35
C ALA A 99 -2.55 4.24 -2.04
N LEU A 100 -3.11 5.41 -1.70
CA LEU A 100 -3.97 5.60 -0.54
C LEU A 100 -5.24 4.73 -0.60
N GLU A 101 -5.88 4.63 -1.76
CA GLU A 101 -7.01 3.72 -2.01
C GLU A 101 -6.61 2.27 -1.70
N GLY A 102 -5.40 1.86 -2.12
CA GLY A 102 -4.84 0.54 -1.81
C GLY A 102 -4.60 0.30 -0.33
N VAL A 103 -4.08 1.30 0.39
CA VAL A 103 -3.90 1.23 1.85
C VAL A 103 -5.26 1.09 2.54
N ALA A 104 -6.24 1.93 2.19
CA ALA A 104 -7.56 1.93 2.84
C ALA A 104 -8.33 0.61 2.71
N ARG A 105 -8.02 -0.21 1.70
CA ARG A 105 -8.66 -1.51 1.47
C ARG A 105 -8.41 -2.54 2.58
N ILE A 106 -7.40 -2.36 3.44
CA ILE A 106 -7.24 -3.23 4.62
C ILE A 106 -8.27 -2.94 5.72
N GLY A 107 -9.10 -1.92 5.58
CA GLY A 107 -10.01 -1.46 6.62
C GLY A 107 -10.98 -2.53 7.13
N SER A 108 -11.30 -3.56 6.34
CA SER A 108 -12.11 -4.69 6.80
C SER A 108 -11.37 -5.70 7.68
N ALA A 109 -10.05 -5.65 7.69
CA ALA A 109 -9.17 -6.58 8.41
C ALA A 109 -8.52 -5.95 9.65
N VAL A 110 -8.74 -4.66 9.90
CA VAL A 110 -8.14 -3.92 11.02
C VAL A 110 -9.18 -3.16 11.82
N SER A 111 -8.81 -2.76 13.04
CA SER A 111 -9.69 -1.94 13.87
C SER A 111 -9.77 -0.49 13.36
N SER A 112 -10.84 0.22 13.72
CA SER A 112 -10.96 1.66 13.48
C SER A 112 -9.84 2.47 14.13
N GLY A 113 -9.34 2.03 15.30
CA GLY A 113 -8.16 2.62 15.94
C GLY A 113 -6.92 2.52 15.06
N THR A 114 -6.66 1.35 14.49
CA THR A 114 -5.54 1.14 13.56
C THR A 114 -5.66 2.01 12.31
N LEU A 115 -6.88 2.19 11.78
CA LEU A 115 -7.09 3.12 10.65
C LEU A 115 -6.83 4.58 11.04
N SER A 116 -7.21 4.98 12.25
CA SER A 116 -6.89 6.31 12.78
C SER A 116 -5.37 6.50 12.89
N ASP A 117 -4.65 5.50 13.43
CA ASP A 117 -3.20 5.57 13.57
C ASP A 117 -2.50 5.67 12.20
N ILE A 118 -2.98 4.91 11.20
CA ILE A 118 -2.51 5.03 9.81
C ILE A 118 -2.77 6.43 9.27
N ASN A 119 -3.98 6.97 9.46
CA ASN A 119 -4.34 8.30 9.00
C ASN A 119 -3.42 9.38 9.59
N ASP A 120 -3.20 9.36 10.90
CA ASP A 120 -2.39 10.35 11.60
C ASP A 120 -0.93 10.31 11.13
N LYS A 121 -0.41 9.10 10.88
CA LYS A 121 0.92 8.92 10.31
C LYS A 121 1.03 9.37 8.86
N ILE A 122 0.02 9.09 8.05
CA ILE A 122 -0.04 9.58 6.66
C ILE A 122 -0.05 11.10 6.65
N GLU A 123 -0.88 11.75 7.47
CA GLU A 123 -0.96 13.21 7.51
C GLU A 123 0.36 13.84 7.98
N ALA A 124 1.03 13.23 8.96
CA ALA A 124 2.32 13.72 9.46
C ALA A 124 3.43 13.67 8.40
N GLU A 125 3.41 12.67 7.51
CA GLU A 125 4.45 12.43 6.50
C GLU A 125 4.11 13.04 5.14
N PHE A 126 2.82 13.15 4.82
CA PHE A 126 2.28 13.58 3.54
C PHE A 126 1.13 14.57 3.77
N MET A 127 1.48 15.83 4.04
CA MET A 127 0.52 16.90 4.34
C MET A 127 -0.65 16.92 3.33
N GLY A 128 -1.89 16.81 3.83
CA GLY A 128 -3.11 16.78 3.04
C GLY A 128 -3.50 15.42 2.45
N ALA A 129 -2.68 14.36 2.61
CA ALA A 129 -3.02 13.01 2.18
C ALA A 129 -3.91 12.27 3.19
N GLY A 130 -3.93 12.68 4.46
CA GLY A 130 -4.75 12.07 5.50
C GLY A 130 -6.24 12.23 5.22
N GLU A 131 -6.68 13.43 4.83
CA GLU A 131 -8.09 13.67 4.47
C GLU A 131 -8.56 12.73 3.35
N GLN A 132 -7.74 12.57 2.32
CA GLN A 132 -8.04 11.70 1.20
C GLN A 132 -8.04 10.22 1.61
N PHE A 133 -7.09 9.80 2.44
CA PHE A 133 -7.07 8.45 3.01
C PHE A 133 -8.34 8.18 3.83
N SER A 134 -8.74 9.10 4.71
CA SER A 134 -9.93 8.97 5.55
C SER A 134 -11.20 8.73 4.75
N GLN A 135 -11.37 9.44 3.63
CA GLN A 135 -12.52 9.23 2.73
C GLN A 135 -12.57 7.79 2.17
N PHE A 136 -11.41 7.25 1.75
CA PHE A 136 -11.34 5.85 1.32
C PHE A 136 -11.54 4.87 2.49
N ALA A 137 -10.93 5.13 3.64
CA ALA A 137 -11.01 4.27 4.81
C ALA A 137 -12.46 4.11 5.28
N GLU A 138 -13.23 5.20 5.32
CA GLU A 138 -14.67 5.16 5.60
C GLU A 138 -15.43 4.28 4.61
N GLN A 139 -15.09 4.36 3.32
CA GLN A 139 -15.76 3.58 2.28
C GLN A 139 -15.52 2.08 2.43
N TYR A 140 -14.28 1.69 2.76
CA TYR A 140 -13.89 0.28 2.85
C TYR A 140 -14.22 -0.35 4.21
N HIS A 141 -14.14 0.41 5.31
CA HIS A 141 -14.48 -0.08 6.65
C HIS A 141 -16.00 -0.32 6.82
N LYS A 142 -16.87 0.46 6.17
CA LYS A 142 -18.34 0.28 6.22
C LYS A 142 -18.84 -0.98 5.48
N LYS A 143 -17.99 -1.64 4.69
CA LYS A 143 -18.35 -2.82 3.88
C LYS A 143 -18.03 -4.16 4.55
N SER A 144 -17.49 -4.12 5.77
CA SER A 144 -17.11 -5.24 6.64
C SER A 144 -18.17 -5.47 7.72
#